data_AF-A0A526QV16-F1
#
_entry.id   AF-A0A526QV16-F1
#
_cell.length_a   1.000
_cell.length_b   1.000
_cell.length_c   1.000
_cell.angle_alpha   90.00
_cell.angle_beta   90.00
_cell.angle_gamma   90.00
#
_symmetry.space_group_name_H-M   'P 1'
#
loop_
_entity.id
_entity.type
_entity.pdbx_description
1 polymer ?
#
loop_
_entity_poly.entity_id
_entity_poly.type
_entity_poly.pdbx_seq_one_letter_code
_entity_poly.pdbx_strand_id
1 'polypeptide(L)'
;GEAVALVAGEREAILDLDLTDFPVSWTELPHVLQPSDAKADSAALLHRHRPANLLTSGFVERGDPDAALAGAAVTVSGAIETSYVEHAYIEPEAGYAYMDGDTLVVVACTQAPYMDRDDTAKVLGLAVDKVRIVPTATGGGFGSKLDVSLQPLIGLVAMRTGRPAALAYTRNESMISTTKRHPAEMQATIGADAGGRVTGMVFSGDFNTGAYASWGPTVANRVPVHASGPYLTPNYRAEGRAIHTNGPISGAFRGFGVPQATIMQ
;
A
#
# COMPACT_ATOMS: atom_id res chain seq x y z
N GLY A 1 -0.79 14.14 -2.23
CA GLY A 1 -2.18 14.37 -2.66
C GLY A 1 -3.13 13.88 -1.60
N GLU A 2 -3.01 14.41 -0.38
CA GLU A 2 -3.92 14.10 0.72
C GLU A 2 -5.29 14.74 0.41
N ALA A 3 -6.38 13.99 0.57
CA ALA A 3 -7.71 14.57 0.45
C ALA A 3 -8.04 15.36 1.72
N VAL A 4 -8.14 16.70 1.62
CA VAL A 4 -8.40 17.59 2.77
C VAL A 4 -9.74 18.30 2.72
N ALA A 5 -10.32 18.43 1.54
CA ALA A 5 -11.64 18.98 1.34
C ALA A 5 -12.32 18.30 0.14
N LEU A 6 -13.65 18.34 0.14
CA LEU A 6 -14.48 17.85 -0.95
C LEU A 6 -15.45 18.96 -1.36
N VAL A 7 -15.38 19.38 -2.62
CA VAL A 7 -16.31 20.36 -3.20
C VAL A 7 -17.32 19.61 -4.05
N ALA A 8 -18.61 19.89 -3.85
CA ALA A 8 -19.70 19.28 -4.58
C ALA A 8 -20.67 20.34 -5.08
N GLY A 9 -21.12 20.20 -6.33
CA GLY A 9 -21.97 21.15 -7.01
C GLY A 9 -22.49 20.60 -8.33
N GLU A 10 -23.33 21.37 -9.02
CA GLU A 10 -23.74 21.03 -10.38
C GLU A 10 -22.54 20.95 -11.32
N ARG A 11 -22.65 20.12 -12.36
CA ARG A 11 -21.54 19.82 -13.28
C ARG A 11 -20.85 21.08 -13.81
N GLU A 12 -21.62 22.03 -14.35
CA GLU A 12 -21.05 23.26 -14.94
C GLU A 12 -20.31 24.10 -13.88
N ALA A 13 -20.85 24.20 -12.67
CA ALA A 13 -20.20 24.92 -11.57
C ALA A 13 -18.90 24.25 -11.11
N ILE A 14 -18.82 22.91 -11.16
CA ILE A 14 -17.59 22.17 -10.84
C ILE A 14 -16.55 22.28 -11.96
N LEU A 15 -16.98 22.31 -13.22
CA LEU A 15 -16.07 22.48 -14.37
C LEU A 15 -15.43 23.87 -14.40
N ASP A 16 -16.16 24.89 -13.98
CA ASP A 16 -15.69 26.28 -13.93
C ASP A 16 -15.05 26.66 -12.56
N LEU A 17 -14.88 25.69 -11.66
CA LEU A 17 -14.40 25.94 -10.31
C LEU A 17 -12.92 26.35 -10.29
N ASP A 18 -12.65 27.58 -9.83
CA ASP A 18 -11.31 28.05 -9.52
C ASP A 18 -11.00 27.79 -8.04
N LEU A 19 -9.95 26.99 -7.78
CA LEU A 19 -9.48 26.64 -6.44
C LEU A 19 -8.24 27.44 -6.02
N THR A 20 -7.80 28.43 -6.79
CA THR A 20 -6.59 29.22 -6.51
C THR A 20 -6.62 29.86 -5.12
N ASP A 21 -7.77 30.39 -4.73
CA ASP A 21 -7.98 31.03 -3.42
C ASP A 21 -8.72 30.12 -2.41
N PHE A 22 -8.71 28.80 -2.63
CA PHE A 22 -9.37 27.87 -1.72
C PHE A 22 -8.72 27.94 -0.32
N PRO A 23 -9.49 28.15 0.77
CA PRO A 23 -8.96 28.66 2.04
C PRO A 23 -8.29 27.57 2.89
N VAL A 24 -7.17 27.02 2.42
CA VAL A 24 -6.37 26.03 3.14
C VAL A 24 -4.97 26.60 3.41
N SER A 25 -4.63 26.72 4.69
CA SER A 25 -3.30 27.15 5.15
C SER A 25 -2.51 25.96 5.70
N TRP A 26 -1.24 25.86 5.34
CA TRP A 26 -0.36 24.77 5.76
C TRP A 26 0.77 25.29 6.65
N THR A 27 1.19 24.49 7.63
CA THR A 27 2.48 24.64 8.29
C THR A 27 3.32 23.43 7.90
N GLU A 28 4.40 23.69 7.17
CA GLU A 28 5.32 22.62 6.76
C GLU A 28 6.05 22.07 7.98
N LEU A 29 6.13 20.74 8.06
CA LEU A 29 6.86 20.01 9.09
C LEU A 29 8.01 19.24 8.45
N PRO A 30 9.07 18.91 9.22
CA PRO A 30 10.12 18.01 8.75
C PRO A 30 9.51 16.69 8.27
N HIS A 31 10.03 16.18 7.15
CA HIS A 31 9.55 14.96 6.52
C HIS A 31 10.71 14.03 6.18
N VAL A 32 10.45 12.73 6.23
CA VAL A 32 11.40 11.66 5.89
C VAL A 32 10.83 10.83 4.75
N LEU A 33 11.63 10.55 3.72
CA LEU A 33 11.18 9.81 2.53
C LEU A 33 11.79 8.42 2.41
N GLN A 34 12.91 8.15 3.10
CA GLN A 34 13.59 6.85 3.06
C GLN A 34 13.37 6.07 4.37
N PRO A 35 13.24 4.73 4.32
CA PRO A 35 13.14 3.89 5.51
C PRO A 35 14.31 4.03 6.47
N SER A 36 15.54 4.13 5.94
CA SER A 36 16.77 4.33 6.71
C SER A 36 16.69 5.59 7.57
N ASP A 37 16.31 6.72 6.98
CA ASP A 37 16.10 7.99 7.70
C ASP A 37 14.94 7.91 8.68
N ALA A 38 13.82 7.28 8.30
CA ALA A 38 12.62 7.20 9.13
C ALA A 38 12.80 6.37 10.42
N LYS A 39 13.75 5.44 10.43
CA LYS A 39 14.08 4.62 11.60
C LYS A 39 15.09 5.28 12.55
N ALA A 40 15.74 6.38 12.15
CA ALA A 40 16.72 7.04 12.98
C ALA A 40 16.09 7.55 14.29
N ASP A 41 16.81 7.49 15.41
CA ASP A 41 16.29 7.95 16.72
C ASP A 41 15.89 9.43 16.72
N SER A 42 16.47 10.24 15.83
CA SER A 42 16.16 11.65 15.64
C SER A 42 14.95 11.89 14.73
N ALA A 43 14.42 10.88 14.05
CA ALA A 43 13.33 11.03 13.11
C ALA A 43 12.01 11.31 13.85
N ALA A 44 11.24 12.25 13.31
CA ALA A 44 9.88 12.48 13.80
C ALA A 44 9.03 11.23 13.53
N LEU A 45 8.22 10.85 14.52
CA LEU A 45 7.25 9.78 14.35
C LEU A 45 6.06 10.29 13.52
N LEU A 46 5.80 9.68 12.37
CA LEU A 46 4.64 10.00 11.56
C LEU A 46 3.34 9.60 12.30
N HIS A 47 3.36 8.42 12.91
CA HIS A 47 2.29 7.93 13.78
C HIS A 47 2.83 7.81 15.19
N ARG A 48 2.34 8.64 16.12
CA ARG A 48 2.88 8.76 17.50
C ARG A 48 2.99 7.43 18.28
N HIS A 49 2.18 6.44 17.92
CA HIS A 49 2.13 5.12 18.57
C HIS A 49 2.99 4.06 17.86
N ARG A 50 3.83 4.45 16.89
CA ARG A 50 4.68 3.55 16.09
C ARG A 50 6.15 3.92 16.29
N PRO A 51 6.83 3.35 17.30
CA PRO A 51 8.24 3.62 17.53
C PRO A 51 9.08 3.23 16.28
N ALA A 52 10.15 3.98 16.04
CA ALA A 52 11.01 3.83 14.85
C ALA A 52 10.25 3.87 13.51
N ASN A 53 9.07 4.49 13.47
CA ASN A 53 8.17 4.49 12.31
C ASN A 53 7.83 3.08 11.78
N LEU A 54 8.00 2.03 12.59
CA LEU A 54 7.72 0.66 12.22
C LEU A 54 6.21 0.40 12.23
N LEU A 55 5.65 0.02 11.07
CA LEU A 55 4.26 -0.45 10.98
C LEU A 55 4.13 -1.86 11.57
N THR A 56 4.94 -2.79 11.05
CA THR A 56 4.98 -4.18 11.48
C THR A 56 6.21 -4.86 10.88
N SER A 57 6.62 -5.98 11.46
CA SER A 57 7.56 -6.92 10.89
C SER A 57 6.94 -8.29 10.66
N GLY A 58 7.53 -9.07 9.76
CA GLY A 58 7.31 -10.49 9.57
C GLY A 58 8.64 -11.23 9.68
N PHE A 59 8.61 -12.45 10.20
CA PHE A 59 9.81 -13.25 10.47
C PHE A 59 9.56 -14.73 10.19
N VAL A 60 10.51 -15.38 9.52
CA VAL A 60 10.52 -16.83 9.28
C VAL A 60 11.90 -17.36 9.62
N GLU A 61 11.96 -18.43 10.41
CA GLU A 61 13.20 -19.15 10.68
C GLU A 61 12.98 -20.67 10.66
N ARG A 62 13.97 -21.39 10.13
CA ARG A 62 14.03 -22.85 10.08
C ARG A 62 15.48 -23.32 10.12
N GLY A 63 15.75 -24.37 10.88
CA GLY A 63 17.09 -24.98 10.94
C GLY A 63 18.11 -24.08 11.65
N ASP A 64 19.38 -24.19 11.26
CA ASP A 64 20.49 -23.37 11.77
C ASP A 64 21.19 -22.66 10.60
N PRO A 65 20.70 -21.48 10.19
CA PRO A 65 21.24 -20.77 9.04
C PRO A 65 22.67 -20.27 9.29
N ASP A 66 23.03 -19.93 10.54
CA ASP A 66 24.35 -19.43 10.87
C ASP A 66 25.40 -20.54 10.71
N ALA A 67 25.12 -21.75 11.22
CA ALA A 67 25.99 -22.91 11.01
C ALA A 67 26.03 -23.34 9.54
N ALA A 68 24.90 -23.30 8.83
CA ALA A 68 24.81 -23.68 7.42
C ALA A 68 25.61 -22.75 6.49
N LEU A 69 25.62 -21.44 6.77
CA LEU A 69 26.43 -20.47 6.05
C LEU A 69 27.92 -20.62 6.39
N ALA A 70 28.28 -20.83 7.66
CA ALA A 70 29.67 -21.05 8.08
C ALA A 70 30.29 -22.33 7.48
N GLY A 71 29.47 -23.37 7.28
CA GLY A 71 29.88 -24.64 6.67
C GLY A 71 29.69 -24.74 5.16
N ALA A 72 29.20 -23.69 4.49
CA ALA A 72 28.97 -23.70 3.05
C ALA A 72 30.30 -23.74 2.28
N ALA A 73 30.32 -24.43 1.14
CA ALA A 73 31.49 -24.43 0.26
C ALA A 73 31.67 -23.08 -0.45
N VAL A 74 30.55 -22.40 -0.74
CA VAL A 74 30.52 -21.05 -1.28
C VAL A 74 29.38 -20.26 -0.64
N THR A 75 29.63 -18.99 -0.36
CA THR A 75 28.61 -18.02 0.08
C THR A 75 28.64 -16.80 -0.83
N VAL A 76 27.46 -16.28 -1.17
CA VAL A 76 27.31 -15.03 -1.93
C VAL A 76 26.42 -14.10 -1.13
N SER A 77 26.82 -12.83 -1.03
CA SER A 77 26.05 -11.77 -0.39
C SER A 77 25.73 -10.67 -1.39
N GLY A 78 24.55 -10.08 -1.28
CA GLY A 78 24.11 -8.96 -2.11
C GLY A 78 23.18 -8.02 -1.35
N ALA A 79 23.07 -6.81 -1.87
CA ALA A 79 22.09 -5.82 -1.45
C ALA A 79 21.43 -5.20 -2.70
N ILE A 80 20.12 -5.00 -2.64
CA ILE A 80 19.31 -4.48 -3.76
C ILE A 80 18.32 -3.46 -3.23
N GLU A 81 18.19 -2.37 -3.99
CA GLU A 81 17.16 -1.37 -3.80
C GLU A 81 16.16 -1.40 -4.96
N THR A 82 14.88 -1.19 -4.64
CA THR A 82 13.81 -1.02 -5.65
C THR A 82 13.08 0.29 -5.43
N SER A 83 12.64 0.91 -6.51
CA SER A 83 11.94 2.21 -6.50
C SER A 83 10.42 2.06 -6.49
N TYR A 84 9.72 3.18 -6.35
CA TYR A 84 8.28 3.24 -6.55
C TYR A 84 7.90 2.80 -7.98
N VAL A 85 6.80 2.04 -8.08
CA VAL A 85 6.18 1.69 -9.36
C VAL A 85 4.69 1.96 -9.26
N GLU A 86 4.16 2.64 -10.29
CA GLU A 86 2.75 2.93 -10.49
C GLU A 86 2.08 1.80 -11.29
N HIS A 87 0.86 1.42 -10.89
CA HIS A 87 0.07 0.37 -11.52
C HIS A 87 -0.37 0.73 -12.93
N ALA A 88 -0.66 2.02 -13.16
CA ALA A 88 -0.96 2.60 -14.46
C ALA A 88 -2.06 1.86 -15.27
N TYR A 89 -3.09 1.33 -14.59
CA TYR A 89 -4.29 0.84 -15.26
C TYR A 89 -4.95 1.97 -16.07
N ILE A 90 -5.51 1.64 -17.24
CA ILE A 90 -5.96 2.64 -18.22
C ILE A 90 -7.19 3.43 -17.74
N GLU A 91 -8.08 2.81 -16.96
CA GLU A 91 -9.28 3.43 -16.38
C GLU A 91 -8.98 4.05 -14.99
N PRO A 92 -8.92 5.39 -14.83
CA PRO A 92 -8.85 6.01 -13.51
C PRO A 92 -10.05 5.66 -12.63
N GLU A 93 -9.96 5.95 -11.34
CA GLU A 93 -11.05 5.73 -10.39
C GLU A 93 -12.29 6.53 -10.81
N ALA A 94 -13.43 5.86 -10.94
CA ALA A 94 -14.70 6.51 -11.23
C ALA A 94 -15.88 5.79 -10.57
N GLY A 95 -16.89 6.56 -10.19
CA GLY A 95 -18.12 6.02 -9.63
C GLY A 95 -19.17 7.08 -9.33
N TYR A 96 -20.34 6.61 -8.91
CA TYR A 96 -21.44 7.46 -8.43
C TYR A 96 -22.17 6.80 -7.27
N ALA A 97 -22.81 7.62 -6.45
CA ALA A 97 -23.54 7.22 -5.26
C ALA A 97 -24.93 7.84 -5.24
N TYR A 98 -25.87 7.16 -4.61
CA TYR A 98 -27.25 7.63 -4.38
C TYR A 98 -27.85 6.95 -3.15
N MET A 99 -28.93 7.51 -2.63
CA MET A 99 -29.70 6.89 -1.55
C MET A 99 -30.84 6.04 -2.13
N ASP A 100 -30.95 4.79 -1.68
CA ASP A 100 -32.09 3.90 -1.91
C ASP A 100 -32.81 3.69 -0.58
N GLY A 101 -33.85 4.49 -0.32
CA GLY A 101 -34.45 4.62 1.00
C GLY A 101 -33.42 5.10 2.03
N ASP A 102 -33.09 4.24 3.00
CA ASP A 102 -32.10 4.51 4.03
C ASP A 102 -30.71 3.90 3.76
N THR A 103 -30.55 3.25 2.60
CA THR A 103 -29.31 2.57 2.21
C THR A 103 -28.51 3.45 1.25
N LEU A 104 -27.24 3.70 1.58
CA LEU A 104 -26.29 4.32 0.67
C LEU A 104 -25.83 3.29 -0.37
N VAL A 105 -26.10 3.55 -1.65
CA VAL A 105 -25.62 2.73 -2.76
C VAL A 105 -24.49 3.45 -3.48
N VAL A 106 -23.36 2.79 -3.64
CA VAL A 106 -22.19 3.27 -4.37
C VAL A 106 -21.88 2.32 -5.52
N VAL A 107 -21.82 2.85 -6.73
CA VAL A 107 -21.50 2.10 -7.95
C VAL A 107 -20.15 2.60 -8.47
N ALA A 108 -19.10 1.78 -8.38
CA ALA A 108 -17.73 2.22 -8.67
C ALA A 108 -16.84 1.10 -9.21
N CYS A 109 -15.74 1.47 -9.88
CA CYS A 109 -14.71 0.52 -10.26
C CYS A 109 -13.92 0.07 -9.02
N THR A 110 -13.89 -1.24 -8.72
CA THR A 110 -13.24 -1.78 -7.53
C THR A 110 -12.85 -3.25 -7.68
N GLN A 111 -11.80 -3.67 -6.97
CA GLN A 111 -11.40 -5.07 -6.83
C GLN A 111 -11.91 -5.71 -5.53
N ALA A 112 -12.40 -4.92 -4.57
CA ALA A 112 -12.75 -5.40 -3.23
C ALA A 112 -14.04 -4.78 -2.68
N PRO A 113 -15.21 -5.02 -3.32
CA PRO A 113 -16.46 -4.33 -2.96
C PRO A 113 -16.89 -4.55 -1.50
N TYR A 114 -16.55 -5.68 -0.88
CA TYR A 114 -16.84 -5.93 0.54
C TYR A 114 -15.93 -5.13 1.48
N MET A 115 -14.65 -4.99 1.15
CA MET A 115 -13.73 -4.16 1.93
C MET A 115 -14.12 -2.68 1.80
N ASP A 116 -14.41 -2.24 0.57
CA ASP A 116 -14.93 -0.89 0.31
C ASP A 116 -16.18 -0.59 1.12
N ARG A 117 -17.11 -1.55 1.22
CA ARG A 117 -18.34 -1.41 2.01
C ARG A 117 -18.01 -1.15 3.47
N ASP A 118 -17.16 -1.99 4.04
CA ASP A 118 -16.82 -1.95 5.46
C ASP A 118 -16.06 -0.66 5.80
N ASP A 119 -15.09 -0.26 4.95
CA ASP A 119 -14.33 0.97 5.12
C ASP A 119 -15.19 2.21 4.90
N THR A 120 -16.05 2.22 3.87
CA THR A 120 -17.00 3.32 3.63
C THR A 120 -17.97 3.48 4.79
N ALA A 121 -18.53 2.37 5.30
CA ALA A 121 -19.41 2.40 6.46
C ALA A 121 -18.68 2.98 7.68
N LYS A 122 -17.44 2.56 7.93
CA LYS A 122 -16.62 3.07 9.02
C LYS A 122 -16.31 4.57 8.88
N VAL A 123 -15.91 5.02 7.70
CA VAL A 123 -15.58 6.44 7.44
C VAL A 123 -16.81 7.34 7.59
N LEU A 124 -17.97 6.88 7.12
CA LEU A 124 -19.21 7.66 7.15
C LEU A 124 -20.03 7.49 8.44
N GLY A 125 -19.59 6.64 9.36
CA GLY A 125 -20.29 6.37 10.63
C GLY A 125 -21.63 5.64 10.44
N LEU A 126 -21.70 4.74 9.45
CA LEU A 126 -22.88 3.94 9.13
C LEU A 126 -22.75 2.49 9.63
N ALA A 127 -23.90 1.84 9.84
CA ALA A 127 -23.93 0.40 9.94
C ALA A 127 -23.62 -0.24 8.57
N VAL A 128 -22.91 -1.37 8.57
CA VAL A 128 -22.42 -2.03 7.35
C VAL A 128 -23.58 -2.43 6.40
N ASP A 129 -24.73 -2.80 6.95
CA ASP A 129 -25.95 -3.14 6.20
C ASP A 129 -26.66 -1.92 5.58
N LYS A 130 -26.25 -0.70 5.94
CA LYS A 130 -26.71 0.56 5.32
C LYS A 130 -25.81 1.03 4.18
N VAL A 131 -24.81 0.24 3.79
CA VAL A 131 -23.93 0.53 2.66
C VAL A 131 -23.97 -0.64 1.68
N ARG A 132 -24.19 -0.32 0.41
CA ARG A 132 -24.14 -1.26 -0.71
C ARG A 132 -23.13 -0.78 -1.74
N ILE A 133 -22.07 -1.57 -1.94
CA ILE A 133 -21.12 -1.35 -3.04
C ILE A 133 -21.50 -2.25 -4.23
N VAL A 134 -21.66 -1.65 -5.41
CA VAL A 134 -21.92 -2.34 -6.66
C VAL A 134 -20.71 -2.14 -7.58
N PRO A 135 -19.89 -3.17 -7.82
CA PRO A 135 -18.74 -3.04 -8.69
C PRO A 135 -19.18 -2.86 -10.16
N THR A 136 -18.51 -1.96 -10.88
CA THR A 136 -18.65 -1.83 -12.34
C THR A 136 -17.75 -2.82 -13.09
N ALA A 137 -17.90 -2.89 -14.41
CA ALA A 137 -16.88 -3.49 -15.27
C ALA A 137 -15.56 -2.69 -15.12
N THR A 138 -14.64 -3.22 -14.32
CA THR A 138 -13.45 -2.50 -13.86
C THR A 138 -12.31 -2.60 -14.89
N GLY A 139 -11.84 -1.46 -15.40
CA GLY A 139 -10.79 -1.32 -16.42
C GLY A 139 -9.36 -1.51 -15.89
N GLY A 140 -9.15 -2.53 -15.05
CA GLY A 140 -7.89 -2.83 -14.39
C GLY A 140 -7.72 -2.15 -13.03
N GLY A 141 -6.74 -2.64 -12.26
CA GLY A 141 -6.40 -2.13 -10.93
C GLY A 141 -5.09 -2.68 -10.39
N PHE A 142 -4.76 -3.94 -10.69
CA PHE A 142 -3.47 -4.58 -10.37
C PHE A 142 -3.06 -4.52 -8.88
N GLY A 143 -4.05 -4.32 -7.99
CA GLY A 143 -3.88 -4.18 -6.55
C GLY A 143 -4.24 -2.79 -6.02
N SER A 144 -4.17 -1.73 -6.84
CA SER A 144 -4.46 -0.36 -6.40
C SER A 144 -5.91 -0.17 -5.97
N LYS A 145 -6.87 -0.74 -6.72
CA LYS A 145 -8.31 -0.67 -6.44
C LYS A 145 -8.78 -1.69 -5.38
N LEU A 146 -7.87 -2.12 -4.50
CA LEU A 146 -8.21 -2.85 -3.27
C LEU A 146 -8.41 -1.89 -2.09
N ASP A 147 -7.67 -0.79 -2.07
CA ASP A 147 -7.84 0.27 -1.09
C ASP A 147 -9.03 1.15 -1.48
N VAL A 148 -9.79 1.59 -0.48
CA VAL A 148 -10.90 2.52 -0.67
C VAL A 148 -10.40 3.86 -1.25
N SER A 149 -11.15 4.45 -2.17
CA SER A 149 -10.78 5.70 -2.86
C SER A 149 -11.94 6.70 -2.82
N LEU A 150 -12.69 6.83 -3.93
CA LEU A 150 -13.79 7.79 -4.08
C LEU A 150 -15.05 7.42 -3.30
N GLN A 151 -15.23 6.15 -2.91
CA GLN A 151 -16.49 5.61 -2.39
C GLN A 151 -17.04 6.40 -1.20
N PRO A 152 -16.24 6.72 -0.15
CA PRO A 152 -16.73 7.50 0.99
C PRO A 152 -17.00 8.96 0.60
N LEU A 153 -16.24 9.51 -0.35
CA LEU A 153 -16.38 10.91 -0.78
C LEU A 153 -17.73 11.14 -1.47
N ILE A 154 -18.02 10.34 -2.51
CA ILE A 154 -19.32 10.45 -3.21
C ILE A 154 -20.48 10.01 -2.31
N GLY A 155 -20.24 9.07 -1.41
CA GLY A 155 -21.24 8.65 -0.42
C GLY A 155 -21.62 9.78 0.54
N LEU A 156 -20.63 10.51 1.06
CA LEU A 156 -20.87 11.68 1.90
C LEU A 156 -21.73 12.73 1.21
N VAL A 157 -21.44 13.04 -0.06
CA VAL A 157 -22.22 14.02 -0.84
C VAL A 157 -23.66 13.54 -1.04
N ALA A 158 -23.85 12.27 -1.42
CA ALA A 158 -25.19 11.71 -1.61
C ALA A 158 -26.02 11.75 -0.31
N MET A 159 -25.42 11.40 0.83
CA MET A 159 -26.07 11.48 2.13
C MET A 159 -26.40 12.91 2.55
N ARG A 160 -25.49 13.86 2.32
CA ARG A 160 -25.66 15.26 2.74
C ARG A 160 -26.69 16.00 1.90
N THR A 161 -26.77 15.68 0.61
CA THR A 161 -27.64 16.40 -0.33
C THR A 161 -28.95 15.68 -0.63
N GLY A 162 -29.04 14.38 -0.35
CA GLY A 162 -30.15 13.53 -0.80
C GLY A 162 -30.20 13.34 -2.32
N ARG A 163 -29.14 13.75 -3.04
CA ARG A 163 -29.07 13.71 -4.51
C ARG A 163 -27.95 12.77 -4.95
N PRO A 164 -28.06 12.15 -6.14
CA PRO A 164 -26.95 11.38 -6.69
C PRO A 164 -25.69 12.24 -6.84
N ALA A 165 -24.54 11.65 -6.54
CA ALA A 165 -23.22 12.31 -6.64
C ALA A 165 -22.27 11.43 -7.43
N ALA A 166 -21.46 12.02 -8.32
CA ALA A 166 -20.50 11.29 -9.14
C ALA A 166 -19.11 11.94 -9.04
N LEU A 167 -18.08 11.10 -9.13
CA LEU A 167 -16.69 11.53 -9.16
C LEU A 167 -15.92 10.62 -10.12
N ALA A 168 -15.08 11.22 -10.95
CA ALA A 168 -14.12 10.53 -11.78
C ALA A 168 -12.79 11.25 -11.63
N TYR A 169 -11.76 10.52 -11.20
CA TYR A 169 -10.41 11.05 -11.10
C TYR A 169 -9.86 11.32 -12.49
N THR A 170 -9.18 12.45 -12.62
CA THR A 170 -8.19 12.65 -13.67
C THR A 170 -7.04 11.66 -13.50
N ARG A 171 -6.24 11.46 -14.55
CA ARG A 171 -5.04 10.61 -14.46
C ARG A 171 -4.08 11.10 -13.37
N ASN A 172 -3.92 12.42 -13.23
CA ASN A 172 -3.03 13.00 -12.23
C ASN A 172 -3.54 12.69 -10.81
N GLU A 173 -4.82 12.93 -10.53
CA GLU A 173 -5.45 12.59 -9.25
C GLU A 173 -5.30 11.10 -8.91
N SER A 174 -5.54 10.22 -9.88
CA SER A 174 -5.31 8.78 -9.74
C SER A 174 -3.87 8.47 -9.32
N MET A 175 -2.88 9.01 -10.02
CA MET A 175 -1.46 8.76 -9.71
C MET A 175 -1.02 9.33 -8.37
N ILE A 176 -1.52 10.50 -7.94
CA ILE A 176 -1.06 11.12 -6.68
C ILE A 176 -1.77 10.60 -5.42
N SER A 177 -2.96 10.00 -5.57
CA SER A 177 -3.80 9.58 -4.44
C SER A 177 -3.76 8.08 -4.18
N THR A 178 -3.51 7.28 -5.21
CA THR A 178 -3.58 5.82 -5.10
C THR A 178 -2.26 5.21 -4.63
N THR A 179 -2.32 3.96 -4.20
CA THR A 179 -1.15 3.26 -3.67
C THR A 179 -0.11 2.98 -4.76
N LYS A 180 1.12 2.71 -4.35
CA LYS A 180 2.24 2.32 -5.22
C LYS A 180 2.81 0.97 -4.79
N ARG A 181 3.68 0.37 -5.60
CA ARG A 181 4.54 -0.71 -5.11
C ARG A 181 5.51 -0.16 -4.05
N HIS A 182 5.65 -0.88 -2.94
CA HIS A 182 6.68 -0.59 -1.92
C HIS A 182 8.08 -0.54 -2.52
N PRO A 183 8.78 0.61 -2.48
CA PRO A 183 10.24 0.63 -2.52
C PRO A 183 10.80 -0.25 -1.42
N ALA A 184 11.94 -0.88 -1.69
CA ALA A 184 12.55 -1.81 -0.74
C ALA A 184 14.06 -1.66 -0.72
N GLU A 185 14.64 -1.71 0.47
CA GLU A 185 16.07 -1.89 0.75
C GLU A 185 16.25 -3.32 1.26
N MET A 186 16.89 -4.20 0.50
CA MET A 186 17.00 -5.63 0.83
C MET A 186 18.45 -6.10 0.81
N GLN A 187 18.75 -7.07 1.66
CA GLN A 187 20.04 -7.74 1.70
C GLN A 187 19.86 -9.24 1.96
N ALA A 188 20.73 -10.05 1.38
CA ALA A 188 20.73 -11.48 1.59
C ALA A 188 22.13 -12.08 1.49
N THR A 189 22.33 -13.19 2.20
CA THR A 189 23.46 -14.08 2.06
C THR A 189 22.94 -15.49 1.80
N ILE A 190 23.43 -16.14 0.76
CA ILE A 190 23.05 -17.50 0.36
C ILE A 190 24.30 -18.38 0.35
N GLY A 191 24.21 -19.56 0.95
CA GLY A 191 25.26 -20.57 0.96
C GLY A 191 24.89 -21.77 0.08
N ALA A 192 25.89 -22.35 -0.57
CA ALA A 192 25.77 -23.61 -1.31
C ALA A 192 26.91 -24.59 -0.99
N ASP A 193 26.63 -25.89 -1.13
CA ASP A 193 27.64 -26.94 -1.04
C ASP A 193 28.47 -27.07 -2.33
N ALA A 194 29.50 -27.92 -2.30
CA ALA A 194 30.37 -28.14 -3.46
C ALA A 194 29.64 -28.77 -4.67
N GLY A 195 28.44 -29.33 -4.45
CA GLY A 195 27.56 -29.84 -5.50
C GLY A 195 26.56 -28.81 -6.04
N GLY A 196 26.62 -27.56 -5.57
CA GLY A 196 25.76 -26.46 -6.00
C GLY A 196 24.37 -26.46 -5.37
N ARG A 197 24.14 -27.22 -4.28
CA ARG A 197 22.85 -27.21 -3.56
C ARG A 197 22.85 -26.13 -2.50
N VAL A 198 21.75 -25.38 -2.40
CA VAL A 198 21.55 -24.37 -1.36
C VAL A 198 21.55 -25.03 0.02
N THR A 199 22.43 -24.58 0.90
CA THR A 199 22.55 -25.06 2.29
C THR A 199 21.83 -24.16 3.26
N GLY A 200 21.83 -22.85 3.00
CA GLY A 200 21.03 -21.92 3.77
C GLY A 200 21.01 -20.49 3.23
N MET A 201 20.13 -19.67 3.80
CA MET A 201 19.97 -18.26 3.44
C MET A 201 19.58 -17.42 4.66
N VAL A 202 20.17 -16.23 4.76
CA VAL A 202 19.73 -15.16 5.66
C VAL A 202 19.29 -13.97 4.81
N PHE A 203 18.09 -13.44 5.07
CA PHE A 203 17.49 -12.31 4.35
C PHE A 203 16.98 -11.24 5.32
N SER A 204 17.13 -9.97 4.95
CA SER A 204 16.46 -8.85 5.61
C SER A 204 15.98 -7.85 4.57
N GLY A 205 14.78 -7.30 4.73
CA GLY A 205 14.25 -6.26 3.87
C GLY A 205 13.42 -5.21 4.61
N ASP A 206 13.72 -3.94 4.35
CA ASP A 206 12.89 -2.80 4.75
C ASP A 206 12.06 -2.33 3.55
N PHE A 207 10.74 -2.21 3.76
CA PHE A 207 9.77 -1.83 2.73
C PHE A 207 9.13 -0.50 3.10
N ASN A 208 9.29 0.49 2.24
CA ASN A 208 8.69 1.80 2.43
C ASN A 208 7.18 1.74 2.21
N THR A 209 6.39 1.80 3.29
CA THR A 209 4.92 1.73 3.23
C THR A 209 4.25 3.09 3.04
N GLY A 210 5.04 4.16 3.01
CA GLY A 210 4.52 5.53 2.93
C GLY A 210 3.71 5.92 4.16
N ALA A 211 2.81 6.88 3.96
CA ALA A 211 2.14 7.54 5.07
C ALA A 211 1.11 6.66 5.80
N TYR A 212 0.51 5.69 5.12
CA TYR A 212 -0.58 4.86 5.64
C TYR A 212 -0.27 3.37 5.55
N ALA A 213 -0.99 2.57 6.32
CA ALA A 213 -0.69 1.14 6.43
C ALA A 213 -0.94 0.39 5.12
N SER A 214 -2.11 0.60 4.49
CA SER A 214 -2.57 -0.15 3.32
C SER A 214 -2.21 -1.64 3.44
N TRP A 215 -1.55 -2.21 2.45
CA TRP A 215 -1.10 -3.60 2.41
C TRP A 215 0.32 -3.81 2.91
N GLY A 216 0.93 -2.82 3.57
CA GLY A 216 2.21 -2.94 4.26
C GLY A 216 2.32 -4.18 5.17
N PRO A 217 1.28 -4.51 5.98
CA PRO A 217 1.34 -5.71 6.82
C PRO A 217 1.39 -7.00 6.02
N THR A 218 0.71 -7.06 4.88
CA THR A 218 0.73 -8.24 4.00
C THR A 218 2.09 -8.38 3.33
N VAL A 219 2.70 -7.29 2.86
CA VAL A 219 4.02 -7.31 2.23
C VAL A 219 5.10 -7.74 3.23
N ALA A 220 5.12 -7.14 4.42
CA ALA A 220 6.10 -7.47 5.47
C ALA A 220 6.05 -8.94 5.92
N ASN A 221 4.85 -9.54 5.96
CA ASN A 221 4.68 -10.95 6.33
C ASN A 221 4.89 -11.92 5.16
N ARG A 222 4.51 -11.52 3.93
CA ARG A 222 4.62 -12.41 2.76
C ARG A 222 6.05 -12.56 2.27
N VAL A 223 6.85 -11.49 2.33
CA VAL A 223 8.23 -11.51 1.82
C VAL A 223 9.08 -12.59 2.50
N PRO A 224 9.15 -12.68 3.84
CA PRO A 224 9.90 -13.73 4.52
C PRO A 224 9.48 -15.16 4.16
N VAL A 225 8.24 -15.38 3.74
CA VAL A 225 7.77 -16.71 3.31
C VAL A 225 8.32 -17.10 1.92
N HIS A 226 8.62 -16.11 1.07
CA HIS A 226 8.95 -16.33 -0.34
C HIS A 226 10.38 -15.92 -0.70
N ALA A 227 11.11 -15.24 0.18
CA ALA A 227 12.41 -14.69 -0.15
C ALA A 227 13.46 -15.76 -0.44
N SER A 228 13.30 -17.00 0.06
CA SER A 228 14.13 -18.15 -0.33
C SER A 228 13.97 -18.61 -1.79
N GLY A 229 12.94 -18.11 -2.47
CA GLY A 229 12.59 -18.55 -3.81
C GLY A 229 12.02 -19.97 -3.84
N PRO A 230 11.78 -20.50 -5.04
CA PRO A 230 11.22 -21.83 -5.25
C PRO A 230 12.27 -22.94 -5.10
N TYR A 231 13.20 -22.79 -4.15
CA TYR A 231 14.32 -23.71 -3.92
C TYR A 231 14.18 -24.41 -2.56
N LEU A 232 14.75 -25.61 -2.45
CA LEU A 232 14.92 -26.27 -1.17
C LEU A 232 16.01 -25.55 -0.37
N THR A 233 15.58 -24.76 0.62
CA THR A 233 16.48 -24.05 1.54
C THR A 233 16.30 -24.65 2.95
N PRO A 234 17.14 -25.61 3.36
CA PRO A 234 16.92 -26.36 4.59
C PRO A 234 17.15 -25.52 5.85
N ASN A 235 18.06 -24.54 5.79
CA ASN A 235 18.35 -23.60 6.88
C ASN A 235 18.09 -22.17 6.42
N TYR A 236 17.18 -21.46 7.07
CA TYR A 236 16.66 -20.21 6.55
C TYR A 236 16.29 -19.26 7.67
N ARG A 237 16.64 -17.99 7.53
CA ARG A 237 16.12 -16.90 8.36
C ARG A 237 15.79 -15.71 7.47
N ALA A 238 14.60 -15.16 7.60
CA ALA A 238 14.19 -13.99 6.85
C ALA A 238 13.35 -13.04 7.70
N GLU A 239 13.66 -11.75 7.60
CA GLU A 239 12.89 -10.67 8.20
C GLU A 239 12.43 -9.67 7.14
N GLY A 240 11.18 -9.25 7.21
CA GLY A 240 10.61 -8.19 6.39
C GLY A 240 9.97 -7.13 7.29
N ARG A 241 10.25 -5.85 7.06
CA ARG A 241 9.75 -4.75 7.90
C ARG A 241 9.06 -3.71 7.03
N ALA A 242 7.84 -3.30 7.41
CA ALA A 242 7.15 -2.20 6.76
C ALA A 242 7.39 -0.91 7.56
N ILE A 243 8.01 0.09 6.92
CA ILE A 243 8.43 1.35 7.56
C ILE A 243 7.62 2.51 7.01
N HIS A 244 7.07 3.33 7.89
CA HIS A 244 6.39 4.57 7.53
C HIS A 244 7.36 5.65 7.07
N THR A 245 6.93 6.38 6.04
CA THR A 245 7.60 7.59 5.57
C THR A 245 6.53 8.61 5.18
N ASN A 246 6.92 9.86 4.92
CA ASN A 246 6.04 10.89 4.36
C ASN A 246 5.85 10.76 2.84
N GLY A 247 6.42 9.72 2.21
CA GLY A 247 6.29 9.45 0.79
C GLY A 247 4.90 8.93 0.39
N PRO A 248 4.69 8.69 -0.92
CA PRO A 248 3.46 8.07 -1.44
C PRO A 248 3.09 6.80 -0.68
N ILE A 249 1.79 6.57 -0.48
CA ILE A 249 1.30 5.36 0.17
C ILE A 249 1.69 4.16 -0.68
N SER A 250 2.32 3.15 -0.09
CA SER A 250 2.56 1.88 -0.77
C SER A 250 1.55 0.84 -0.31
N GLY A 251 1.06 0.06 -1.26
CA GLY A 251 -0.01 -0.89 -1.03
C GLY A 251 0.16 -2.15 -1.86
N ALA A 252 -0.95 -2.76 -2.22
CA ALA A 252 -0.94 -3.95 -3.04
C ALA A 252 -0.54 -3.61 -4.47
N PHE A 253 0.56 -4.18 -4.95
CA PHE A 253 0.88 -4.25 -6.38
C PHE A 253 1.13 -5.71 -6.74
N ARG A 254 0.50 -6.20 -7.81
CA ARG A 254 0.69 -7.54 -8.41
C ARG A 254 2.00 -8.21 -7.98
N GLY A 255 1.86 -9.21 -7.10
CA GLY A 255 2.95 -9.98 -6.49
C GLY A 255 3.20 -9.71 -5.00
N PHE A 256 2.78 -8.57 -4.44
CA PHE A 256 2.81 -8.28 -2.99
C PHE A 256 4.18 -8.53 -2.33
N GLY A 257 5.18 -7.72 -2.70
CA GLY A 257 6.54 -7.84 -2.14
C GLY A 257 7.39 -8.94 -2.77
N VAL A 258 6.77 -10.02 -3.26
CA VAL A 258 7.50 -11.15 -3.89
C VAL A 258 8.32 -10.69 -5.11
N PRO A 259 7.83 -9.83 -6.03
CA PRO A 259 8.64 -9.35 -7.15
C PRO A 259 9.92 -8.63 -6.73
N GLN A 260 9.89 -7.93 -5.58
CA GLN A 260 11.10 -7.32 -5.01
C GLN A 260 12.03 -8.41 -4.47
N ALA A 261 11.51 -9.30 -3.62
CA ALA A 261 12.28 -10.37 -3.01
C ALA A 261 12.93 -11.32 -4.05
N THR A 262 12.27 -11.57 -5.18
CA THR A 262 12.80 -12.45 -6.24
C THR A 262 14.04 -11.91 -6.95
N ILE A 263 14.33 -10.60 -6.84
CA ILE A 263 15.57 -10.04 -7.41
C ILE A 263 16.80 -10.51 -6.62
N MET A 264 16.61 -10.90 -5.35
CA MET A 264 17.68 -11.42 -4.48
C MET A 264 18.01 -12.89 -4.70
N GLN A 265 17.25 -13.59 -5.54
CA GLN A 265 17.26 -15.06 -5.69
C GLN A 265 18.13 -15.55 -6.85
#